data_AF-A0AAD5YC07-F1
#
_entry.id   AF-A0AAD5YC07-F1
#
_cell.length_a   1.000
_cell.length_b   1.000
_cell.length_c   1.000
_cell.angle_alpha   90.00
_cell.angle_beta   90.00
_cell.angle_gamma   90.00
#
_symmetry.space_group_name_H-M   'P 1'
#
loop_
_entity.id
_entity.type
_entity.pdbx_description
1 polymer ?
#
loop_
_entity_poly.entity_id
_entity_poly.type
_entity_poly.pdbx_seq_one_letter_code
_entity_poly.pdbx_strand_id
1 'polypeptide(L)'
;MGTGKNADFVNVIDFGLAKKFRDPRTGLHIPYRQDEYHGVGTSLFAAINTHLGMECSRRDDLESLAYMLIYFMRGTLPWRKLKGQSTTETWDLIKAKKIETASLLTIGLPPEFEIFYTYVRGLEFGDLPDYEGLRGLLRGLAEREGIEYDGEFDWVVGGGVRKGKGKGKVKGLAEVCDVQGGKEEGRERKKRRFCRACDACEERERERLKEKERKAARW
;
A
#
# COMPACT_ATOMS: atom_id res chain seq x y z
N MET A 1 14.00 -9.89 -7.23
CA MET A 1 14.59 -8.98 -8.23
C MET A 1 14.88 -9.74 -9.50
N GLY A 2 14.84 -9.09 -10.66
CA GLY A 2 15.36 -9.68 -11.89
C GLY A 2 16.88 -9.87 -11.83
N THR A 3 17.45 -10.42 -12.90
CA THR A 3 18.89 -10.64 -13.03
C THR A 3 19.47 -9.84 -14.20
N GLY A 4 20.76 -9.51 -14.12
CA GLY A 4 21.48 -8.79 -15.17
C GLY A 4 20.88 -7.42 -15.47
N LYS A 5 20.44 -7.21 -16.73
CA LYS A 5 19.87 -5.93 -17.20
C LYS A 5 18.53 -5.56 -16.57
N ASN A 6 17.87 -6.51 -15.91
CA ASN A 6 16.58 -6.30 -15.24
C ASN A 6 16.74 -6.33 -13.71
N ALA A 7 17.93 -6.05 -13.18
CA ALA A 7 18.22 -6.09 -11.75
C ALA A 7 17.36 -5.08 -10.95
N ASP A 8 16.93 -4.01 -11.60
CA ASP A 8 16.05 -2.95 -11.09
C ASP A 8 14.56 -3.32 -11.12
N PHE A 9 14.18 -4.42 -11.79
CA PHE A 9 12.79 -4.86 -11.87
C PHE A 9 12.40 -5.79 -10.70
N VAL A 10 11.31 -5.42 -10.02
CA VAL A 10 10.64 -6.26 -9.03
C VAL A 10 9.62 -7.16 -9.76
N ASN A 11 9.78 -8.47 -9.63
CA ASN A 11 8.85 -9.45 -10.19
C ASN A 11 7.95 -10.02 -9.10
N VAL A 12 6.67 -10.22 -9.40
CA VAL A 12 5.74 -10.97 -8.55
C VAL A 12 5.73 -12.42 -9.04
N ILE A 13 5.86 -13.37 -8.11
CA ILE A 13 5.96 -14.81 -8.39
C ILE A 13 4.94 -15.58 -7.56
N ASP A 14 4.85 -16.88 -7.83
CA ASP A 14 4.01 -17.84 -7.11
C ASP A 14 2.51 -17.47 -7.12
N PHE A 15 1.86 -17.85 -8.23
CA PHE A 15 0.41 -17.72 -8.39
C PHE A 15 -0.34 -18.97 -7.90
N GLY A 16 0.27 -19.83 -7.08
CA GLY A 16 -0.34 -21.08 -6.61
C GLY A 16 -1.58 -20.89 -5.76
N LEU A 17 -1.69 -19.75 -5.06
CA LEU A 17 -2.86 -19.34 -4.28
C LEU A 17 -3.72 -18.28 -4.99
N ALA A 18 -3.37 -17.89 -6.22
CA ALA A 18 -4.08 -16.86 -6.93
C ALA A 18 -5.50 -17.33 -7.30
N LYS A 19 -6.49 -16.45 -7.09
CA LYS A 19 -7.90 -16.72 -7.39
C LYS A 19 -8.46 -15.63 -8.27
N LYS A 20 -9.35 -16.01 -9.19
CA LYS A 20 -10.11 -15.04 -10.00
C LYS A 20 -11.13 -14.34 -9.09
N PHE A 21 -11.01 -13.02 -8.96
CA PHE A 21 -11.93 -12.19 -8.18
C PHE A 21 -13.04 -11.54 -9.04
N ARG A 22 -12.91 -11.61 -10.37
CA ARG A 22 -13.90 -11.09 -11.31
C ARG A 22 -14.06 -12.00 -12.52
N ASP A 23 -15.25 -12.01 -13.09
CA ASP A 23 -15.51 -12.65 -14.36
C ASP A 23 -14.86 -11.83 -15.50
N PRO A 24 -14.01 -12.43 -16.35
CA PRO A 24 -13.33 -11.72 -17.44
C PRO A 24 -14.27 -11.21 -18.54
N ARG A 25 -15.47 -11.78 -18.70
CA ARG A 25 -16.44 -11.38 -19.74
C ARG A 25 -17.40 -10.33 -19.23
N THR A 26 -17.98 -10.56 -18.06
CA THR A 26 -19.02 -9.68 -17.51
C THR A 26 -18.46 -8.56 -16.63
N GLY A 27 -17.21 -8.69 -16.17
CA GLY A 27 -16.59 -7.76 -15.23
C GLY A 27 -17.18 -7.86 -13.81
N LEU A 28 -18.12 -8.77 -13.56
CA LEU A 28 -18.78 -8.93 -12.27
C LEU A 28 -17.79 -9.43 -11.22
N HIS A 29 -17.82 -8.79 -10.06
CA HIS A 29 -17.04 -9.22 -8.90
C HIS A 29 -17.61 -10.51 -8.32
N ILE A 30 -16.75 -11.35 -7.74
CA ILE A 30 -17.19 -12.50 -6.96
C ILE A 30 -18.10 -12.06 -5.81
N PRO A 31 -19.09 -12.87 -5.41
CA PRO A 31 -19.93 -12.56 -4.26
C PRO A 31 -19.11 -12.62 -2.97
N TYR A 32 -19.54 -11.85 -1.96
CA TYR A 32 -18.98 -11.92 -0.63
C TYR A 32 -19.26 -13.31 -0.01
N ARG A 33 -18.25 -13.86 0.66
CA ARG A 33 -18.34 -15.12 1.41
C ARG A 33 -17.49 -15.00 2.66
N GLN A 34 -17.93 -15.64 3.73
CA GLN A 34 -17.17 -15.81 4.96
C GLN A 34 -17.25 -17.27 5.40
N ASP A 35 -16.10 -17.90 5.56
CA ASP A 35 -15.97 -19.24 6.10
C ASP A 35 -15.73 -19.18 7.62
N GLU A 36 -15.96 -20.29 8.32
CA GLU A 36 -15.78 -20.38 9.78
C GLU A 36 -14.30 -20.32 10.19
N TYR A 37 -13.40 -20.76 9.30
CA TYR A 37 -11.96 -20.83 9.54
C TYR A 37 -11.20 -19.73 8.82
N HIS A 38 -9.99 -19.45 9.29
CA HIS A 38 -9.10 -18.50 8.62
C HIS A 38 -8.82 -18.92 7.16
N GLY A 39 -8.52 -17.94 6.32
CA GLY A 39 -8.12 -18.17 4.94
C GLY A 39 -6.76 -18.85 4.81
N VAL A 40 -6.30 -18.96 3.56
CA VAL A 40 -4.99 -19.55 3.22
C VAL A 40 -3.90 -18.48 3.10
N GLY A 41 -2.64 -18.89 3.28
CA GLY A 41 -1.47 -18.05 3.03
C GLY A 41 -0.60 -17.82 4.27
N THR A 42 0.25 -16.80 4.19
CA THR A 42 1.22 -16.47 5.25
C THR A 42 0.59 -15.53 6.28
N SER A 43 0.27 -16.06 7.46
CA SER A 43 -0.41 -15.33 8.55
C SER A 43 0.23 -13.99 8.92
N LEU A 44 1.56 -13.89 8.80
CA LEU A 44 2.35 -12.69 9.08
C LEU A 44 1.86 -11.46 8.30
N PHE A 45 1.61 -11.63 7.00
CA PHE A 45 1.22 -10.55 6.09
C PHE A 45 -0.26 -10.61 5.67
N ALA A 46 -0.98 -11.69 5.94
CA ALA A 46 -2.40 -11.81 5.59
C ALA A 46 -3.25 -10.66 6.19
N ALA A 47 -4.20 -10.12 5.42
CA ALA A 47 -5.12 -9.08 5.90
C ALA A 47 -5.95 -9.58 7.09
N ILE A 48 -6.42 -8.67 7.96
CA ILE A 48 -7.31 -9.03 9.09
C ILE A 48 -8.55 -9.77 8.58
N ASN A 49 -9.05 -9.41 7.40
CA ASN A 49 -10.20 -10.07 6.80
C ASN A 49 -9.93 -11.56 6.52
N THR A 50 -8.74 -11.89 6.03
CA THR A 50 -8.31 -13.28 5.82
C THR A 50 -8.25 -14.05 7.14
N HIS A 51 -7.81 -13.40 8.23
CA HIS A 51 -7.83 -13.98 9.58
C HIS A 51 -9.26 -14.25 10.09
N LEU A 52 -10.25 -13.51 9.60
CA LEU A 52 -11.68 -13.66 9.93
C LEU A 52 -12.42 -14.63 8.99
N GLY A 53 -11.70 -15.32 8.10
CA GLY A 53 -12.31 -16.25 7.14
C GLY A 53 -13.10 -15.56 6.03
N MET A 54 -12.99 -14.23 5.89
CA MET A 54 -13.63 -13.52 4.79
C MET A 54 -12.88 -13.79 3.48
N GLU A 55 -13.64 -13.95 2.40
CA GLU A 55 -13.11 -14.12 1.06
C GLU A 55 -12.17 -12.96 0.70
N CYS A 56 -11.02 -13.29 0.11
CA CYS A 56 -10.03 -12.30 -0.25
C CYS A 56 -10.41 -11.56 -1.55
N SER A 57 -10.06 -10.29 -1.61
CA SER A 57 -10.29 -9.38 -2.73
C SER A 57 -9.10 -8.44 -2.91
N ARG A 58 -9.22 -7.47 -3.82
CA ARG A 58 -8.17 -6.48 -4.14
C ARG A 58 -7.67 -5.70 -2.93
N ARG A 59 -8.53 -5.40 -1.96
CA ARG A 59 -8.14 -4.64 -0.76
C ARG A 59 -7.21 -5.43 0.16
N ASP A 60 -7.38 -6.74 0.19
CA ASP A 60 -6.65 -7.63 1.10
C ASP A 60 -5.19 -7.77 0.65
N ASP A 61 -4.94 -7.82 -0.67
CA ASP A 61 -3.60 -7.74 -1.25
C ASP A 61 -2.89 -6.42 -0.91
N LEU A 62 -3.64 -5.30 -0.92
CA LEU A 62 -3.09 -3.99 -0.58
C LEU A 62 -2.81 -3.83 0.92
N GLU A 63 -3.65 -4.40 1.80
CA GLU A 63 -3.38 -4.45 3.23
C GLU A 63 -2.13 -5.30 3.52
N SER A 64 -1.97 -6.44 2.85
CA SER A 64 -0.76 -7.24 2.91
C SER A 64 0.47 -6.47 2.44
N LEU A 65 0.35 -5.69 1.36
CA LEU A 65 1.42 -4.80 0.89
C LEU A 65 1.78 -3.73 1.94
N ALA A 66 0.79 -3.11 2.59
CA ALA A 66 1.05 -2.16 3.66
C ALA A 66 1.87 -2.79 4.80
N TYR A 67 1.52 -4.01 5.22
CA TYR A 67 2.28 -4.73 6.23
C TYR A 67 3.71 -5.05 5.79
N MET A 68 3.93 -5.41 4.53
CA MET A 68 5.28 -5.65 3.99
C MET A 68 6.13 -4.37 3.97
N LEU A 69 5.56 -3.25 3.52
CA LEU A 69 6.27 -1.97 3.48
C LEU A 69 6.64 -1.48 4.89
N ILE A 70 5.71 -1.59 5.84
CA ILE A 70 5.97 -1.27 7.25
C ILE A 70 7.04 -2.20 7.84
N TYR A 71 6.99 -3.49 7.49
CA TYR A 71 8.00 -4.46 7.91
C TYR A 71 9.39 -4.09 7.41
N PHE A 72 9.53 -3.62 6.15
CA PHE A 72 10.82 -3.14 5.65
C PHE A 72 11.31 -1.90 6.40
N MET A 73 10.44 -0.93 6.67
CA MET A 73 10.82 0.29 7.40
C MET A 73 11.22 0.02 8.86
N ARG A 74 10.59 -0.96 9.52
CA ARG A 74 10.80 -1.24 10.95
C ARG A 74 11.74 -2.43 11.22
N GLY A 75 11.99 -3.27 10.23
CA GLY A 75 12.67 -4.58 10.35
C GLY A 75 11.87 -5.67 11.06
N THR A 76 10.75 -5.35 11.75
CA THR A 76 9.88 -6.33 12.41
C THR A 76 8.43 -5.85 12.51
N LEU A 77 7.51 -6.81 12.63
CA LEU A 77 6.11 -6.58 13.00
C LEU A 77 5.86 -7.04 14.45
N PRO A 78 4.94 -6.39 15.19
CA PRO A 78 4.66 -6.73 16.59
C PRO A 78 4.23 -8.19 16.81
N TRP A 79 3.55 -8.77 15.81
CA TRP A 79 3.01 -10.14 15.85
C TRP A 79 3.95 -11.20 15.26
N ARG A 80 5.18 -10.84 14.82
CA ARG A 80 6.08 -11.75 14.09
C ARG A 80 6.44 -13.03 14.86
N LYS A 81 6.64 -12.92 16.17
CA LYS A 81 7.13 -14.03 17.01
C LYS A 81 6.02 -14.79 17.75
N LEU A 82 4.75 -14.47 17.48
CA LEU A 82 3.63 -15.13 18.12
C LEU A 82 3.43 -16.53 17.51
N LYS A 83 3.37 -17.55 18.37
CA LYS A 83 3.07 -18.94 18.01
C LYS A 83 2.22 -19.55 19.11
N GLY A 84 1.11 -20.15 18.72
CA GLY A 84 0.26 -20.97 19.58
C GLY A 84 0.68 -22.45 19.53
N GLN A 85 -0.05 -23.29 20.25
CA GLN A 85 0.10 -24.74 20.22
C GLN A 85 -0.41 -25.34 18.91
N SER A 86 -1.39 -24.69 18.28
CA SER A 86 -1.94 -25.07 16.97
C SER A 86 -1.76 -23.96 15.93
N THR A 87 -1.93 -24.31 14.65
CA THR A 87 -1.97 -23.33 13.56
C THR A 87 -3.10 -22.34 13.78
N THR A 88 -4.32 -22.81 14.06
CA THR A 88 -5.49 -21.96 14.31
C THR A 88 -5.24 -20.96 15.44
N GLU A 89 -4.69 -21.43 16.57
CA GLU A 89 -4.36 -20.56 17.70
C GLU A 89 -3.29 -19.53 17.34
N THR A 90 -2.29 -19.90 16.53
CA THR A 90 -1.29 -18.95 16.02
C THR A 90 -1.94 -17.85 15.19
N TRP A 91 -2.89 -18.20 14.32
CA TRP A 91 -3.65 -17.22 13.55
C TRP A 91 -4.47 -16.30 14.45
N ASP A 92 -5.15 -16.85 15.46
CA ASP A 92 -5.94 -16.05 16.40
C ASP A 92 -5.10 -15.09 17.24
N LEU A 93 -3.92 -15.52 17.71
CA LEU A 93 -2.97 -14.65 18.43
C LEU A 93 -2.47 -13.51 17.54
N ILE A 94 -2.13 -13.82 16.28
CA ILE A 94 -1.68 -12.82 15.31
C ILE A 94 -2.80 -11.83 15.00
N LYS A 95 -4.02 -12.32 14.76
CA LYS A 95 -5.23 -11.51 14.53
C LYS A 95 -5.48 -10.54 15.67
N ALA A 96 -5.50 -11.05 16.91
CA ALA A 96 -5.69 -10.23 18.09
C ALA A 96 -4.63 -9.13 18.19
N LYS A 97 -3.36 -9.49 17.96
CA LYS A 97 -2.25 -8.52 18.01
C LYS A 97 -2.31 -7.48 16.89
N LYS A 98 -2.76 -7.84 15.68
CA LYS A 98 -2.99 -6.90 14.58
C LYS A 98 -4.04 -5.86 14.92
N ILE A 99 -5.14 -6.29 15.53
CA ILE A 99 -6.22 -5.38 15.97
C ILE A 99 -5.72 -4.46 17.08
N GLU A 100 -5.06 -5.03 18.10
CA GLU A 100 -4.51 -4.29 19.24
C GLU A 100 -3.52 -3.19 18.81
N THR A 101 -2.62 -3.52 17.88
CA THR A 101 -1.52 -2.63 17.48
C THR A 101 -1.84 -1.75 16.27
N ALA A 102 -3.07 -1.81 15.75
CA ALA A 102 -3.47 -1.12 14.53
C ALA A 102 -3.16 0.39 14.54
N SER A 103 -3.49 1.08 15.63
CA SER A 103 -3.28 2.54 15.76
C SER A 103 -1.83 2.93 16.05
N LEU A 104 -0.97 1.95 16.38
CA LEU A 104 0.42 2.19 16.77
C LEU A 104 1.41 1.82 15.66
N LEU A 105 0.96 1.09 14.65
CA LEU A 105 1.82 0.43 13.68
C LEU A 105 2.66 1.41 12.85
N THR A 106 2.09 2.57 12.53
CA THR A 106 2.65 3.63 11.67
C THR A 106 3.30 4.76 12.47
N ILE A 107 3.28 4.70 13.81
CA ILE A 107 3.89 5.72 14.65
C ILE A 107 5.40 5.79 14.39
N GLY A 108 5.86 7.00 14.07
CA GLY A 108 7.26 7.30 13.77
C GLY A 108 7.65 7.03 12.31
N LEU A 109 6.72 6.58 11.47
CA LEU A 109 6.92 6.50 10.02
C LEU A 109 6.43 7.79 9.34
N PRO A 110 6.83 8.05 8.09
CA PRO A 110 6.25 9.15 7.31
C PRO A 110 4.72 9.05 7.24
N PRO A 111 4.00 10.19 7.22
CA PRO A 111 2.54 10.22 7.29
C PRO A 111 1.85 9.45 6.15
N GLU A 112 2.51 9.31 5.01
CA GLU A 112 2.05 8.51 3.87
C GLU A 112 1.75 7.05 4.24
N PHE A 113 2.50 6.46 5.17
CA PHE A 113 2.25 5.09 5.61
C PHE A 113 0.93 4.98 6.38
N GLU A 114 0.58 5.96 7.20
CA GLU A 114 -0.71 6.01 7.90
C GLU A 114 -1.87 6.26 6.93
N ILE A 115 -1.67 7.16 5.96
CA ILE A 115 -2.66 7.43 4.92
C ILE A 115 -2.91 6.16 4.09
N PHE A 116 -1.85 5.49 3.64
CA PHE A 116 -1.95 4.23 2.89
C PHE A 116 -2.68 3.18 3.73
N TYR A 117 -2.22 2.94 4.96
CA TYR A 117 -2.75 1.89 5.83
C TYR A 117 -4.22 2.12 6.19
N THR A 118 -4.59 3.35 6.50
CA THR A 118 -5.99 3.71 6.80
C THR A 118 -6.87 3.60 5.57
N TYR A 119 -6.38 4.05 4.41
CA TYR A 119 -7.11 3.96 3.14
C TYR A 119 -7.47 2.51 2.80
N VAL A 120 -6.49 1.61 2.80
CA VAL A 120 -6.71 0.21 2.38
C VAL A 120 -7.66 -0.53 3.31
N ARG A 121 -7.63 -0.23 4.61
CA ARG A 121 -8.55 -0.79 5.60
C ARG A 121 -9.97 -0.21 5.51
N GLY A 122 -10.12 0.96 4.89
CA GLY A 122 -11.41 1.60 4.64
C GLY A 122 -12.12 1.11 3.38
N LEU A 123 -11.47 0.29 2.55
CA LEU A 123 -12.05 -0.23 1.30
C LEU A 123 -13.11 -1.29 1.56
N GLU A 124 -14.20 -1.24 0.81
CA GLU A 124 -15.20 -2.30 0.76
C GLU A 124 -14.74 -3.47 -0.13
N PHE A 125 -15.39 -4.62 0.02
CA PHE A 125 -14.99 -5.88 -0.66
C PHE A 125 -14.99 -5.76 -2.19
N GLY A 126 -15.96 -5.04 -2.75
CA GLY A 126 -16.12 -4.83 -4.18
C GLY A 126 -15.42 -3.59 -4.73
N ASP A 127 -14.77 -2.79 -3.88
CA ASP A 127 -14.21 -1.51 -4.30
C ASP A 127 -13.06 -1.66 -5.29
N LEU A 128 -12.96 -0.70 -6.21
CA LEU A 128 -11.79 -0.52 -7.06
C LEU A 128 -10.81 0.43 -6.34
N PRO A 129 -9.65 -0.05 -5.88
CA PRO A 129 -8.68 0.81 -5.22
C PRO A 129 -8.11 1.85 -6.19
N ASP A 130 -7.81 3.05 -5.67
CA ASP A 130 -7.12 4.12 -6.39
C ASP A 130 -5.61 3.86 -6.40
N TYR A 131 -5.19 2.93 -7.25
CA TYR A 131 -3.78 2.55 -7.38
C TYR A 131 -2.88 3.73 -7.79
N GLU A 132 -3.39 4.66 -8.60
CA GLU A 132 -2.62 5.85 -8.99
C GLU A 132 -2.46 6.83 -7.83
N GLY A 133 -3.51 7.02 -7.03
CA GLY A 133 -3.43 7.80 -5.79
C GLY A 133 -2.39 7.23 -4.83
N LEU A 134 -2.38 5.91 -4.62
CA LEU A 134 -1.39 5.24 -3.76
C LEU A 134 0.05 5.35 -4.31
N ARG A 135 0.23 5.23 -5.63
CA ARG A 135 1.52 5.47 -6.28
C ARG A 135 1.97 6.91 -6.13
N GLY A 136 1.06 7.87 -6.34
CA GLY A 136 1.33 9.29 -6.21
C GLY A 136 1.71 9.67 -4.77
N LEU A 137 1.07 9.06 -3.78
CA LEU A 137 1.39 9.22 -2.36
C LEU A 137 2.86 8.87 -2.07
N LEU A 138 3.30 7.68 -2.47
CA LEU A 138 4.68 7.23 -2.23
C LEU A 138 5.71 7.97 -3.10
N ARG A 139 5.34 8.39 -4.31
CA ARG A 139 6.21 9.25 -5.15
C ARG A 139 6.40 10.62 -4.53
N GLY A 140 5.35 11.23 -3.99
CA GLY A 140 5.45 12.52 -3.29
C GLY A 140 6.33 12.43 -2.04
N LEU A 141 6.26 11.32 -1.30
CA LEU A 141 7.22 11.04 -0.22
C LEU A 141 8.65 10.99 -0.74
N ALA A 142 8.90 10.19 -1.79
CA ALA A 142 10.24 10.07 -2.37
C ALA A 142 10.81 11.43 -2.83
N GLU A 143 9.99 12.25 -3.50
CA GLU A 143 10.37 13.60 -3.91
C GLU A 143 10.72 14.51 -2.72
N ARG A 144 9.92 14.46 -1.65
CA ARG A 144 10.16 15.24 -0.43
C ARG A 144 11.46 14.84 0.27
N GLU A 145 11.74 13.55 0.33
CA GLU A 145 12.97 13.02 0.94
C GLU A 145 14.18 13.12 -0.01
N GLY A 146 14.00 13.63 -1.23
CA GLY A 146 15.08 13.80 -2.21
C GLY A 146 15.60 12.48 -2.80
N ILE A 147 14.77 11.45 -2.82
CA ILE A 147 15.10 10.13 -3.37
C ILE A 147 14.98 10.18 -4.89
N GLU A 148 16.06 9.87 -5.59
CA GLU A 148 16.08 9.71 -7.05
C GLU A 148 15.69 8.29 -7.46
N TYR A 149 14.93 8.14 -8.55
CA TYR A 149 14.60 6.83 -9.14
C TYR A 149 15.71 6.37 -10.09
N ASP A 150 16.89 6.14 -9.54
CA ASP A 150 18.10 5.76 -10.28
C ASP A 150 18.27 4.24 -10.48
N GLY A 151 17.47 3.44 -9.78
CA GLY A 151 17.55 1.97 -9.80
C GLY A 151 18.61 1.42 -8.86
N GLU A 152 19.19 2.24 -8.00
CA GLU A 152 20.17 1.86 -6.99
C GLU A 152 19.44 1.50 -5.69
N PHE A 153 19.48 0.21 -5.31
CA PHE A 153 18.85 -0.32 -4.10
C PHE A 153 19.91 -0.71 -3.07
N ASP A 154 19.54 -0.83 -1.80
CA ASP A 154 20.46 -1.15 -0.68
C ASP A 154 21.35 -2.38 -0.92
N TRP A 155 20.85 -3.39 -1.64
CA TRP A 155 21.57 -4.64 -1.92
C TRP A 155 22.44 -4.58 -3.18
N VAL A 156 22.51 -3.45 -3.88
CA VAL A 156 23.45 -3.24 -4.99
C VAL A 156 24.84 -3.01 -4.39
N VAL A 157 25.51 -4.10 -4.00
CA VAL A 157 26.84 -4.06 -3.38
C VAL A 157 27.90 -3.84 -4.45
N GLY A 158 28.32 -2.58 -4.65
CA GLY A 158 29.60 -2.23 -5.25
C GLY A 158 29.60 -2.04 -6.77
N GLY A 159 29.68 -0.77 -7.19
CA GLY A 159 30.00 -0.40 -8.56
C GLY A 159 29.93 1.09 -8.81
N GLY A 160 30.83 1.86 -8.20
CA GLY A 160 31.03 3.25 -8.58
C GLY A 160 31.25 3.38 -10.08
N VAL A 161 30.22 3.81 -10.80
CA VAL A 161 30.39 4.70 -11.93
C VAL A 161 29.56 5.91 -11.56
N ARG A 162 30.23 6.98 -11.11
CA ARG A 162 29.70 8.32 -11.33
C ARG A 162 29.44 8.40 -12.83
N LYS A 163 28.20 8.15 -13.27
CA LYS A 163 27.80 8.49 -14.63
C LYS A 163 28.02 9.98 -14.73
N GLY A 164 29.02 10.38 -15.50
CA GLY A 164 29.32 11.77 -15.77
C GLY A 164 28.03 12.48 -16.17
N LYS A 165 27.94 13.77 -15.82
CA LYS A 165 26.87 14.69 -16.20
C LYS A 165 26.56 14.57 -17.71
N GLY A 166 25.68 13.66 -18.06
CA GLY A 166 24.97 13.63 -19.32
C GLY A 166 23.62 14.23 -19.04
N LYS A 167 23.37 15.44 -19.56
CA LYS A 167 22.02 15.99 -19.68
C LYS A 167 21.21 15.06 -20.59
N GLY A 168 20.76 13.93 -20.07
CA GLY A 168 19.80 13.04 -20.70
C GLY A 168 18.43 13.64 -20.48
N LYS A 169 17.94 14.37 -21.47
CA LYS A 169 16.56 14.87 -21.53
C LYS A 169 15.64 13.64 -21.47
N VAL A 170 15.07 13.35 -20.29
CA VAL A 170 14.01 12.35 -20.19
C VAL A 170 12.83 12.93 -20.96
N LYS A 171 12.65 12.48 -22.20
CA LYS A 171 11.39 12.69 -22.92
C LYS A 171 10.32 12.01 -22.08
N GLY A 172 9.33 12.81 -21.66
CA GLY A 172 8.27 12.36 -20.78
C GLY A 172 7.60 11.10 -21.31
N LEU A 173 7.34 10.16 -20.41
CA LEU A 173 6.26 9.20 -20.58
C LEU A 173 4.94 9.99 -20.50
N ALA A 174 4.60 10.63 -21.62
CA ALA A 174 3.32 11.24 -21.86
C ALA A 174 2.90 10.87 -23.29
N GLU A 175 2.83 9.57 -23.59
CA GLU A 175 2.27 9.09 -24.86
C GLU A 175 2.07 7.56 -24.84
N VAL A 176 1.13 7.09 -24.01
CA VAL A 176 0.34 5.88 -24.30
C VAL A 176 -1.07 6.08 -23.74
N CYS A 177 -1.83 6.99 -24.34
CA CYS A 177 -3.28 7.07 -24.22
C CYS A 177 -3.83 7.43 -25.61
N ASP A 178 -3.74 6.50 -26.55
CA ASP A 178 -4.52 6.55 -27.79
C ASP A 178 -5.50 5.38 -27.74
N VAL A 179 -6.70 5.65 -27.23
CA VAL A 179 -7.89 4.85 -27.54
C VAL A 179 -8.87 5.83 -28.16
N GLN A 180 -9.17 5.55 -29.41
CA GLN A 180 -9.91 6.36 -30.36
C GLN A 180 -11.27 6.83 -29.83
N GLY A 181 -11.59 8.07 -30.21
CA GLY A 181 -12.75 8.81 -29.74
C GLY A 181 -14.09 8.32 -30.29
N GLY A 182 -15.09 8.29 -29.40
CA GLY A 182 -16.49 8.51 -29.71
C GLY A 182 -16.88 9.91 -29.22
N LYS A 183 -17.46 10.72 -30.11
CA LYS A 183 -17.88 12.10 -29.87
C LYS A 183 -18.99 12.18 -28.83
N GLU A 184 -18.87 13.09 -27.87
CA GLU A 184 -20.01 13.80 -27.28
C GLU A 184 -19.56 15.15 -26.69
N GLU A 185 -20.24 16.21 -27.11
CA GLU A 185 -19.94 17.61 -26.79
C GLU A 185 -20.41 18.00 -25.39
N GLY A 186 -19.63 18.87 -24.75
CA GLY A 186 -20.11 19.86 -23.78
C GLY A 186 -20.32 19.40 -22.33
N ARG A 187 -19.30 19.49 -21.47
CA ARG A 187 -19.46 19.95 -20.08
C ARG A 187 -18.14 20.21 -19.34
N GLU A 188 -17.97 21.48 -18.96
CA GLU A 188 -17.43 21.97 -17.68
C GLU A 188 -16.15 21.30 -17.08
N ARG A 189 -15.11 22.12 -16.98
CA ARG A 189 -13.77 21.84 -16.44
C ARG A 189 -13.86 21.39 -14.96
N LYS A 190 -14.03 20.08 -14.70
CA LYS A 190 -14.01 19.50 -13.34
C LYS A 190 -12.62 19.70 -12.72
N LYS A 191 -12.56 20.59 -11.71
CA LYS A 191 -11.44 20.68 -10.76
C LYS A 191 -11.10 19.29 -10.23
N ARG A 192 -9.84 18.88 -10.32
CA ARG A 192 -9.31 17.66 -9.68
C ARG A 192 -9.69 17.69 -8.20
N ARG A 193 -10.63 16.82 -7.79
CA ARG A 193 -10.89 16.57 -6.37
C ARG A 193 -9.68 15.81 -5.84
N PHE A 194 -8.83 16.52 -5.10
CA PHE A 194 -7.94 15.89 -4.15
C PHE A 194 -8.76 14.99 -3.21
N CYS A 195 -8.19 13.86 -2.82
CA CYS A 195 -8.83 12.86 -1.98
C CYS A 195 -9.31 13.48 -0.67
N ARG A 196 -10.61 13.32 -0.31
CA ARG A 196 -11.18 13.78 0.97
C ARG A 196 -10.45 13.22 2.20
N ALA A 197 -9.76 12.09 2.06
CA ALA A 197 -8.97 11.51 3.13
C ALA A 197 -7.67 12.27 3.39
N CYS A 198 -7.05 12.88 2.36
CA CYS A 198 -5.86 13.72 2.51
C CYS A 198 -6.19 15.01 3.25
N ASP A 199 -7.25 15.72 2.84
CA ASP A 199 -7.67 16.97 3.49
C ASP A 199 -8.01 16.73 4.97
N ALA A 200 -8.75 15.65 5.26
CA ALA A 200 -9.09 15.27 6.63
C ALA A 200 -7.88 14.77 7.45
N CYS A 201 -6.82 14.25 6.80
CA CYS A 201 -5.60 13.82 7.49
C CYS A 201 -4.73 15.02 7.87
N GLU A 202 -4.55 15.99 6.96
CA GLU A 202 -3.81 17.23 7.25
C GLU A 202 -4.49 18.06 8.35
N GLU A 203 -5.83 18.11 8.35
CA GLU A 203 -6.59 18.84 9.38
C GLU A 203 -6.46 18.16 10.75
N ARG A 204 -6.46 16.82 10.80
CA ARG A 204 -6.23 16.06 12.03
C ARG A 204 -4.80 16.18 12.57
N GLU A 205 -3.78 16.23 11.70
CA GLU A 205 -2.40 16.52 12.12
C GLU A 205 -2.25 17.93 12.67
N ARG A 206 -2.85 18.94 12.00
CA ARG A 206 -2.85 20.33 12.47
C ARG A 206 -3.47 20.47 13.86
N GLU A 207 -4.59 19.81 14.13
CA GLU A 207 -5.21 19.84 15.46
C GLU A 207 -4.38 19.11 16.53
N ARG A 208 -3.75 17.97 16.18
CA ARG A 208 -2.85 17.24 17.10
C ARG A 208 -1.59 18.04 17.47
N LEU A 209 -1.03 18.79 16.51
CA LEU A 209 0.11 19.68 16.76
C LEU A 209 -0.28 20.83 17.69
N LYS A 210 -1.42 21.48 17.45
CA LYS A 210 -1.96 22.53 18.34
C LYS A 210 -2.22 22.02 19.76
N GLU A 211 -2.73 20.79 19.90
CA GLU A 211 -2.96 20.20 21.22
C GLU A 211 -1.66 19.90 21.98
N LYS A 212 -0.62 19.45 21.27
CA LYS A 212 0.73 19.28 21.85
C LYS A 212 1.33 20.60 22.31
N GLU A 213 1.22 21.65 21.49
CA GLU A 213 1.70 23.00 21.85
C GLU A 213 0.95 23.57 23.06
N ARG A 214 -0.37 23.39 23.13
CA ARG A 214 -1.19 23.81 24.30
C ARG A 214 -0.81 23.07 25.58
N LYS A 215 -0.44 21.79 25.48
CA LYS A 215 0.02 20.99 26.63
C LYS A 215 1.44 21.35 27.04
N ALA A 216 2.31 21.70 26.09
CA ALA A 216 3.67 22.17 26.35
C ALA A 216 3.70 23.57 26.97
N ALA A 217 2.77 24.47 26.61
CA ALA A 217 2.67 25.81 27.17
C ALA A 217 2.03 25.88 28.57
N ARG A 218 1.70 24.72 29.17
CA ARG A 218 1.04 24.60 30.48
C ARG A 218 2.00 24.13 31.59
N TRP A 219 3.29 24.03 31.27
CA TRP A 219 4.40 23.71 32.17
C TRP A 219 5.47 24.79 32.10
#